data_AF-A0A9X9BX78-F1
#
_entry.id   AF-A0A9X9BX78-F1
#
_cell.length_a   1.000
_cell.length_b   1.000
_cell.length_c   1.000
_cell.angle_alpha   90.00
_cell.angle_beta   90.00
_cell.angle_gamma   90.00
#
_symmetry.space_group_name_H-M   'P 1'
#
loop_
_entity.id
_entity.type
_entity.pdbx_description
1 polymer ?
#
loop_
_entity_poly.entity_id
_entity_poly.type
_entity_poly.pdbx_seq_one_letter_code
_entity_poly.pdbx_strand_id
1 'polypeptide(L)'
;MTVFQRDFRRFQFPGFGETGTCFLRGRVNPDGTYIFLCSQLKNYTSTPVTSVVEEIFAKAVREFKMAGLINRELSFSQIVACSRWVEHYPKGTGRSSDDTYALVSFASGANPAWDYVSLEQAIKECGVEESFFFISPEDLRFDQ
;
A
#
# COMPACT_ATOMS: atom_id res chain seq x y z
N MET A 1 18.53 3.26 14.29
CA MET A 1 18.31 3.17 12.84
C MET A 1 17.32 4.25 12.44
N THR A 2 17.64 5.06 11.42
CA THR A 2 16.72 6.08 10.90
C THR A 2 15.53 5.38 10.26
N VAL A 3 14.31 5.75 10.67
CA VAL A 3 13.09 5.29 10.02
C VAL A 3 13.05 5.94 8.64
N PHE A 4 13.24 5.14 7.60
CA PHE A 4 13.15 5.61 6.22
C PHE A 4 11.75 5.35 5.67
N GLN A 5 11.04 6.43 5.36
CA GLN A 5 9.71 6.43 4.75
C GLN A 5 9.77 7.13 3.39
N ARG A 6 8.99 6.64 2.42
CA ARG A 6 8.87 7.23 1.09
C ARG A 6 7.43 7.21 0.60
N ASP A 7 7.02 8.32 0.02
CA ASP A 7 5.69 8.52 -0.55
C ASP A 7 5.77 8.65 -2.08
N PHE A 8 4.80 8.04 -2.76
CA PHE A 8 4.54 8.14 -4.18
C PHE A 8 3.09 8.62 -4.35
N ARG A 9 2.93 9.92 -4.60
CA ARG A 9 1.60 10.56 -4.70
C ARG A 9 0.76 10.03 -5.87
N ARG A 10 1.43 9.63 -6.96
CA ARG A 10 0.81 9.09 -8.19
C ARG A 10 1.55 7.83 -8.60
N PHE A 11 1.50 6.82 -7.76
CA PHE A 11 2.09 5.54 -8.08
C PHE A 11 1.29 4.88 -9.21
N GLN A 12 1.88 4.87 -10.41
CA GLN A 12 1.27 4.28 -11.59
C GLN A 12 1.42 2.76 -11.61
N PHE A 13 0.39 2.05 -12.05
CA PHE A 13 0.38 0.60 -12.19
C PHE A 13 -0.38 0.14 -13.45
N PRO A 14 -0.14 -1.08 -13.95
CA PRO A 14 -0.93 -1.63 -15.05
C PRO A 14 -2.39 -1.84 -14.61
N GLY A 15 -3.31 -1.07 -15.17
CA GLY A 15 -4.74 -1.22 -14.93
C GLY A 15 -5.46 -1.98 -16.05
N PHE A 16 -6.78 -2.02 -15.98
CA PHE A 16 -7.65 -2.61 -17.00
C PHE A 16 -7.71 -1.73 -18.25
N GLY A 17 -6.84 -2.00 -19.21
CA GLY A 17 -6.80 -1.32 -20.52
C GLY A 17 -6.15 0.07 -20.51
N GLU A 18 -5.88 0.62 -19.33
CA GLU A 18 -5.20 1.90 -19.14
C GLU A 18 -4.27 1.87 -17.92
N THR A 19 -3.43 2.90 -17.76
CA THR A 19 -2.57 3.02 -16.57
C THR A 19 -3.40 3.48 -15.38
N GLY A 20 -3.44 2.67 -14.34
CA GLY A 20 -4.05 3.04 -13.07
C GLY A 20 -3.10 3.84 -12.19
N THR A 21 -3.64 4.49 -11.15
CA THR A 21 -2.84 5.23 -10.19
C THR A 21 -3.41 5.16 -8.77
N CYS A 22 -2.51 5.14 -7.79
CA CYS A 22 -2.84 5.22 -6.37
C CYS A 22 -1.87 6.14 -5.62
N PHE A 23 -2.19 6.41 -4.36
CA PHE A 23 -1.17 6.87 -3.41
C PHE A 23 -0.48 5.63 -2.83
N LEU A 24 0.85 5.61 -2.81
CA LEU A 24 1.63 4.55 -2.17
C LEU A 24 2.63 5.15 -1.20
N ARG A 25 2.58 4.73 0.05
CA ARG A 25 3.60 4.99 1.06
C ARG A 25 4.27 3.69 1.44
N GLY A 26 5.57 3.72 1.64
CA GLY A 26 6.27 2.58 2.22
C GLY A 26 7.36 2.99 3.18
N ARG A 27 7.66 2.09 4.12
CA ARG A 27 8.58 2.32 5.22
C ARG A 27 9.29 1.04 5.63
N VAL A 28 10.51 1.18 6.12
CA VAL A 28 11.23 0.09 6.80
C VAL A 28 11.20 0.36 8.29
N ASN A 29 10.60 -0.55 9.05
CA ASN A 29 10.62 -0.48 10.51
C ASN A 29 12.01 -0.85 11.06
N PRO A 30 12.35 -0.45 12.30
CA PRO A 30 13.64 -0.80 12.92
C PRO A 30 13.91 -2.31 13.04
N ASP A 31 12.87 -3.13 13.09
CA ASP A 31 12.93 -4.59 13.13
C ASP A 31 13.17 -5.25 11.75
N GLY A 32 13.21 -4.44 10.68
CA GLY A 32 13.38 -4.90 9.30
C GLY A 32 12.08 -5.23 8.57
N THR A 33 10.91 -5.05 9.20
CA THR A 33 9.62 -5.26 8.55
C THR A 33 9.34 -4.12 7.53
N TYR A 34 8.90 -4.49 6.33
CA TYR A 34 8.48 -3.54 5.30
C TYR A 34 6.99 -3.24 5.42
N ILE A 35 6.62 -1.98 5.62
CA ILE A 35 5.22 -1.56 5.72
C ILE A 35 4.85 -0.79 4.46
N PHE A 36 3.74 -1.15 3.85
CA PHE A 36 3.17 -0.47 2.69
C PHE A 36 1.75 -0.04 2.98
N LEU A 37 1.42 1.20 2.65
CA LEU A 37 0.07 1.74 2.64
C LEU A 37 -0.27 2.12 1.19
N CYS A 38 -1.18 1.38 0.59
CA CYS A 38 -1.72 1.65 -0.73
C CYS A 38 -3.12 2.23 -0.59
N SER A 39 -3.33 3.44 -1.08
CA SER A 39 -4.60 4.12 -0.95
C SER A 39 -5.23 4.46 -2.29
N GLN A 40 -6.51 4.12 -2.41
CA GLN A 40 -7.35 4.55 -3.52
C GLN A 40 -7.46 6.08 -3.55
N LEU A 41 -7.29 6.70 -4.73
CA LEU A 41 -7.50 8.13 -4.89
C LEU A 41 -9.00 8.47 -4.95
N LYS A 42 -9.36 9.63 -4.41
CA LYS A 42 -10.67 10.26 -4.57
C LYS A 42 -10.85 10.73 -6.02
N ASN A 43 -12.10 10.70 -6.49
CA ASN A 43 -12.50 11.06 -7.86
C ASN A 43 -11.86 10.20 -8.97
N TYR A 44 -11.18 9.11 -8.62
CA TYR A 44 -10.65 8.16 -9.58
C TYR A 44 -11.63 7.00 -9.78
N THR A 45 -12.06 6.79 -11.03
CA THR A 45 -13.11 5.81 -11.39
C THR A 45 -12.61 4.69 -12.30
N SER A 46 -11.30 4.61 -12.54
CA SER A 46 -10.67 3.55 -13.35
C SER A 46 -10.42 2.31 -12.47
N THR A 47 -9.29 1.63 -12.63
CA THR A 47 -8.99 0.32 -12.03
C THR A 47 -8.83 0.42 -10.51
N PRO A 48 -9.74 -0.18 -9.71
CA PRO A 48 -9.64 -0.17 -8.26
C PRO A 48 -8.37 -0.89 -7.78
N VAL A 49 -7.75 -0.38 -6.71
CA VAL A 49 -6.49 -0.96 -6.20
C VAL A 49 -6.62 -2.42 -5.77
N THR A 50 -7.77 -2.82 -5.20
CA THR A 50 -8.10 -4.22 -4.86
C THR A 50 -7.93 -5.16 -6.05
N SER A 51 -8.28 -4.71 -7.25
CA SER A 51 -8.39 -5.57 -8.43
C SER A 51 -7.05 -5.99 -9.02
N VAL A 52 -5.98 -5.28 -8.69
CA VAL A 52 -4.61 -5.50 -9.22
C VAL A 52 -3.56 -5.38 -8.10
N VAL A 53 -3.95 -5.76 -6.87
CA VAL A 53 -3.12 -5.56 -5.67
C VAL A 53 -1.77 -6.25 -5.76
N GLU A 54 -1.72 -7.42 -6.40
CA GLU A 54 -0.48 -8.19 -6.61
C GLU A 54 0.48 -7.45 -7.56
N GLU A 55 -0.02 -6.89 -8.66
CA GLU A 55 0.76 -6.09 -9.60
C GLU A 55 1.28 -4.81 -8.97
N ILE A 56 0.44 -4.11 -8.18
CA ILE A 56 0.87 -2.92 -7.45
C ILE A 56 1.96 -3.28 -6.45
N PHE A 57 1.80 -4.36 -5.68
CA PHE A 57 2.81 -4.81 -4.72
C PHE A 57 4.12 -5.21 -5.40
N ALA A 58 4.07 -6.01 -6.48
CA ALA A 58 5.24 -6.39 -7.24
C ALA A 58 6.00 -5.17 -7.77
N LYS A 59 5.28 -4.18 -8.31
CA LYS A 59 5.88 -2.93 -8.77
C LYS A 59 6.45 -2.12 -7.59
N ALA A 60 5.74 -2.03 -6.47
CA ALA A 60 6.19 -1.32 -5.28
C ALA A 60 7.53 -1.89 -4.79
N VAL A 61 7.63 -3.20 -4.66
CA VAL A 61 8.87 -3.89 -4.27
C VAL A 61 10.02 -3.54 -5.23
N ARG A 62 9.76 -3.53 -6.55
CA ARG A 62 10.76 -3.15 -7.55
C ARG A 62 11.25 -1.70 -7.36
N GLU A 63 10.34 -0.74 -7.23
CA GLU A 63 10.70 0.68 -7.03
C GLU A 63 11.49 0.88 -5.73
N PHE A 64 11.10 0.19 -4.66
CA PHE A 64 11.77 0.29 -3.36
C PHE A 64 13.16 -0.37 -3.39
N LYS A 65 13.35 -1.48 -4.12
CA LYS A 65 14.69 -2.04 -4.39
C LYS A 65 15.56 -1.07 -5.18
N MET A 66 15.01 -0.43 -6.21
CA MET A 66 15.74 0.56 -7.01
C MET A 66 16.16 1.77 -6.18
N ALA A 67 15.27 2.23 -5.28
CA ALA A 67 15.53 3.29 -4.32
C ALA A 67 16.50 2.91 -3.17
N GLY A 68 16.92 1.64 -3.07
CA GLY A 68 17.81 1.15 -2.01
C GLY A 68 17.12 0.99 -0.65
N LEU A 69 15.79 0.94 -0.61
CA LEU A 69 14.99 0.79 0.61
C LEU A 69 14.79 -0.67 1.01
N ILE A 70 14.77 -1.57 0.03
CA ILE A 70 14.71 -3.01 0.25
C ILE A 70 16.05 -3.62 -0.13
N ASN A 71 16.55 -4.55 0.69
CA ASN A 71 17.74 -5.32 0.34
C ASN A 71 17.52 -6.05 -1.00
N ARG A 72 18.34 -5.71 -1.99
CA ARG A 72 18.20 -6.22 -3.37
C ARG A 72 18.39 -7.73 -3.46
N GLU A 73 19.12 -8.33 -2.53
CA GLU A 73 19.41 -9.76 -2.46
C GLU A 73 18.20 -10.59 -2.00
N LEU A 74 17.22 -9.98 -1.32
CA LEU A 74 16.03 -10.71 -0.89
C LEU A 74 15.19 -11.14 -2.10
N SER A 75 14.76 -12.40 -2.12
CA SER A 75 13.78 -12.89 -3.08
C SER A 75 12.43 -12.19 -2.88
N PHE A 76 11.57 -12.27 -3.90
CA PHE A 76 10.21 -11.74 -3.78
C PHE A 76 9.43 -12.41 -2.65
N SER A 77 9.55 -13.73 -2.49
CA SER A 77 8.88 -14.47 -1.41
C SER A 77 9.38 -14.09 -0.02
N GLN A 78 10.69 -13.83 0.13
CA GLN A 78 11.23 -13.31 1.39
C GLN A 78 10.67 -11.93 1.70
N ILE A 79 10.56 -11.05 0.70
CA ILE A 79 9.99 -9.71 0.86
C ILE A 79 8.51 -9.80 1.24
N VAL A 80 7.71 -10.64 0.58
CA VAL A 80 6.32 -10.91 0.95
C VAL A 80 6.23 -11.32 2.43
N ALA A 81 7.07 -12.29 2.85
CA ALA A 81 7.04 -12.83 4.19
C ALA A 81 7.39 -11.81 5.29
N CYS A 82 8.19 -10.79 4.98
CA CYS A 82 8.52 -9.70 5.90
C CYS A 82 7.82 -8.37 5.57
N SER A 83 6.77 -8.39 4.75
CA SER A 83 5.97 -7.21 4.43
C SER A 83 4.61 -7.22 5.13
N ARG A 84 4.13 -6.03 5.46
CA ARG A 84 2.72 -5.75 5.77
C ARG A 84 2.17 -4.81 4.72
N TRP A 85 1.14 -5.23 4.02
CA TRP A 85 0.42 -4.41 3.06
C TRP A 85 -0.92 -4.00 3.64
N VAL A 86 -1.16 -2.69 3.70
CA VAL A 86 -2.45 -2.11 4.05
C VAL A 86 -3.06 -1.51 2.80
N GLU A 87 -4.22 -2.02 2.43
CA GLU A 87 -5.10 -1.39 1.46
C GLU A 87 -6.03 -0.41 2.17
N HIS A 88 -6.12 0.81 1.65
CA HIS A 88 -6.91 1.88 2.24
C HIS A 88 -7.85 2.52 1.22
N TYR A 89 -9.14 2.56 1.55
CA TYR A 89 -10.13 3.33 0.82
C TYR A 89 -10.57 4.50 1.70
N PRO A 90 -10.18 5.74 1.36
CA PRO A 90 -10.63 6.91 2.09
C PRO A 90 -12.16 7.05 2.07
N LYS A 91 -12.72 7.71 3.08
CA LYS A 91 -14.13 8.08 3.09
C LYS A 91 -14.56 8.77 1.79
N GLY A 92 -15.66 8.30 1.23
CA GLY A 92 -16.19 8.75 -0.06
C GLY A 92 -15.53 8.09 -1.27
N THR A 93 -14.68 7.08 -1.05
CA THR A 93 -14.19 6.18 -2.11
C THR A 93 -14.72 4.77 -1.88
N GLY A 94 -14.88 4.00 -2.96
CA GLY A 94 -15.43 2.65 -2.85
C GLY A 94 -16.90 2.63 -2.40
N ARG A 95 -17.28 1.59 -1.64
CA ARG A 95 -18.67 1.34 -1.23
C ARG A 95 -18.99 1.77 0.21
N SER A 96 -17.98 2.06 1.03
CA SER A 96 -18.13 2.39 2.44
C SER A 96 -18.46 3.88 2.65
N SER A 97 -19.24 4.18 3.70
CA SER A 97 -19.49 5.55 4.17
C SER A 97 -18.31 6.15 4.94
N ASP A 98 -17.36 5.32 5.35
CA ASP A 98 -16.23 5.65 6.21
C ASP A 98 -14.92 5.09 5.64
N ASP A 99 -13.78 5.57 6.14
CA ASP A 99 -12.47 5.05 5.78
C ASP A 99 -12.35 3.55 6.11
N THR A 100 -11.82 2.76 5.18
CA THR A 100 -11.62 1.32 5.38
C THR A 100 -10.16 0.93 5.21
N TYR A 101 -9.70 0.04 6.09
CA TYR A 101 -8.36 -0.52 6.08
C TYR A 101 -8.45 -2.04 6.00
N ALA A 102 -7.66 -2.64 5.12
CA ALA A 102 -7.52 -4.08 5.03
C ALA A 102 -6.06 -4.49 5.06
N LEU A 103 -5.71 -5.44 5.92
CA LEU A 103 -4.43 -6.14 5.88
C LEU A 103 -4.50 -7.18 4.78
N VAL A 104 -3.63 -7.06 3.77
CA VAL A 104 -3.62 -7.97 2.63
C VAL A 104 -2.53 -9.02 2.80
N SER A 105 -2.94 -10.29 2.74
CA SER A 105 -2.05 -11.44 2.74
C SER A 105 -1.87 -11.98 1.33
N PHE A 106 -0.62 -12.23 0.95
CA PHE A 106 -0.24 -12.86 -0.33
C PHE A 106 0.22 -14.32 -0.14
N ALA A 107 -0.11 -14.94 1.01
CA ALA A 107 0.53 -16.16 1.49
C ALA A 107 0.22 -17.45 0.70
N SER A 108 -0.58 -17.41 -0.36
CA SER A 108 -0.92 -18.63 -1.11
C SER A 108 -1.28 -18.38 -2.59
N GLY A 109 -0.29 -17.98 -3.38
CA GLY A 109 -0.43 -17.85 -4.84
C GLY A 109 -1.31 -16.66 -5.27
N ALA A 110 -1.92 -16.74 -6.45
CA ALA A 110 -2.71 -15.67 -7.10
C ALA A 110 -4.05 -15.32 -6.41
N ASN A 111 -4.19 -15.64 -5.12
CA ASN A 111 -5.40 -15.42 -4.34
C ASN A 111 -5.05 -14.62 -3.09
N PRO A 112 -4.86 -13.30 -3.21
CA PRO A 112 -4.75 -12.42 -2.05
C PRO A 112 -5.99 -12.53 -1.16
N ALA A 113 -5.80 -12.33 0.14
CA ALA A 113 -6.88 -12.29 1.12
C ALA A 113 -6.87 -10.96 1.87
N TRP A 114 -8.05 -10.38 2.07
CA TRP A 114 -8.25 -9.11 2.76
C TRP A 114 -8.87 -9.35 4.12
N ASP A 115 -8.15 -8.94 5.17
CA ASP A 115 -8.68 -8.89 6.52
C ASP A 115 -9.00 -7.43 6.88
N TYR A 116 -10.28 -7.08 6.93
CA TYR A 116 -10.73 -5.73 7.21
C TYR A 116 -10.61 -5.43 8.71
N VAL A 117 -9.86 -4.38 9.03
CA VAL A 117 -9.49 -4.03 10.41
C VAL A 117 -9.77 -2.57 10.71
N SER A 118 -9.84 -2.22 12.00
CA SER A 118 -9.84 -0.82 12.42
C SER A 118 -8.46 -0.19 12.18
N LEU A 119 -8.41 1.15 12.14
CA LEU A 119 -7.15 1.88 12.09
C LEU A 119 -6.24 1.51 13.28
N GLU A 120 -6.79 1.41 14.49
CA GLU A 120 -6.04 1.01 15.69
C GLU A 120 -5.37 -0.37 15.52
N GLN A 121 -6.10 -1.33 14.95
CA GLN A 121 -5.57 -2.67 14.70
C GLN A 121 -4.54 -2.66 13.57
N ALA A 122 -4.73 -1.87 12.50
CA ALA A 122 -3.74 -1.71 11.44
C ALA A 122 -2.42 -1.10 11.97
N ILE A 123 -2.50 -0.08 12.82
CA ILE A 123 -1.37 0.56 13.52
C ILE A 123 -0.60 -0.49 14.34
N LYS A 124 -1.31 -1.27 15.14
CA LYS A 124 -0.74 -2.32 15.99
C LYS A 124 -0.03 -3.39 15.17
N GLU A 125 -0.69 -3.96 14.15
CA GLU A 125 -0.13 -5.04 13.33
C GLU A 125 1.04 -4.59 12.45
N CYS A 126 1.04 -3.32 12.03
CA CYS A 126 2.14 -2.77 11.24
C CYS A 126 3.31 -2.25 12.12
N GLY A 127 3.14 -2.17 13.44
CA GLY A 127 4.16 -1.63 14.34
C GLY A 127 4.53 -0.18 13.99
N VAL A 128 3.54 0.63 13.61
CA VAL A 128 3.71 2.02 13.18
C VAL A 128 2.93 2.98 14.05
N GLU A 129 3.28 4.27 14.03
CA GLU A 129 2.50 5.34 14.64
C GLU A 129 1.31 5.76 13.75
N GLU A 130 0.29 6.36 14.35
CA GLU A 130 -0.92 6.80 13.64
C GLU A 130 -0.64 7.74 12.47
N SER A 131 0.36 8.64 12.60
CA SER A 131 0.71 9.57 11.52
C SER A 131 1.20 8.87 10.24
N PHE A 132 1.60 7.60 10.31
CA PHE A 132 1.90 6.79 9.13
C PHE A 132 0.68 6.62 8.22
N PHE A 133 -0.54 6.58 8.77
CA PHE A 133 -1.78 6.45 8.02
C PHE A 133 -2.36 7.79 7.57
N PHE A 134 -1.84 8.90 8.06
CA PHE A 134 -2.28 10.22 7.62
C PHE A 134 -1.83 10.51 6.18
N ILE A 135 -2.80 10.70 5.29
CA ILE A 135 -2.58 11.14 3.91
C ILE A 135 -3.28 12.49 3.74
N SER A 136 -2.57 13.49 3.21
CA SER A 136 -3.16 14.81 3.04
C SER A 136 -4.34 14.76 2.05
N PRO A 137 -5.38 15.60 2.20
CA PRO A 137 -6.47 15.67 1.24
C PRO A 137 -6.03 16.06 -0.18
N GLU A 138 -4.86 16.69 -0.32
CA GLU A 138 -4.25 17.01 -1.61
C GLU A 138 -3.69 15.74 -2.28
N ASP A 139 -2.93 14.95 -1.53
CA ASP A 139 -2.34 13.71 -2.03
C ASP A 139 -3.40 12.66 -2.41
N LEU A 140 -4.59 12.70 -1.80
CA LEU A 140 -5.72 11.81 -2.11
C LEU A 140 -6.52 12.21 -3.35
N ARG A 141 -6.40 13.43 -3.89
CA ARG A 141 -7.18 13.85 -5.06
C ARG A 141 -6.54 13.38 -6.35
N PHE A 142 -7.30 12.76 -7.26
CA PHE A 142 -6.77 12.34 -8.56
C PHE A 142 -6.61 13.51 -9.55
N ASP A 143 -7.54 14.46 -9.52
CA ASP A 143 -7.80 15.51 -10.51
C ASP A 143 -6.91 16.76 -10.39
N GLN A 144 -5.62 16.58 -10.08
CA GLN A 144 -4.68 17.70 -10.03
C GLN A 144 -4.18 18.12 -11.42
#